data_AF-A0A937QMW6-F1
#
_entry.id   AF-A0A937QMW6-F1
#
_cell.length_a   1.000
_cell.length_b   1.000
_cell.length_c   1.000
_cell.angle_alpha   90.00
_cell.angle_beta   90.00
_cell.angle_gamma   90.00
#
_symmetry.space_group_name_H-M   'P 1'
#
loop_
_entity.id
_entity.type
_entity.pdbx_description
1 polymer ?
#
loop_
_entity_poly.entity_id
_entity_poly.type
_entity_poly.pdbx_seq_one_letter_code
_entity_poly.pdbx_strand_id
1 'polypeptide(L)' 'MYVDGVEVAKDAESLSGLEGTYGGLYFGVGSTLAPGTYFSGLIDDVRIYNRAVKP' A
#
# COMPACT_ATOMS: atom_id res chain seq x y z
N MET A 1 -6.51 -4.80 5.63
CA MET A 1 -5.63 -3.74 6.17
C MET A 1 -5.41 -4.00 7.63
N TYR A 2 -4.15 -3.99 8.06
CA TYR A 2 -3.77 -4.15 9.45
C TYR A 2 -2.99 -2.91 9.89
N VAL A 3 -3.26 -2.41 11.09
CA VAL A 3 -2.53 -1.30 11.73
C VAL A 3 -2.16 -1.77 13.13
N ASP A 4 -0.90 -1.64 13.51
CA ASP A 4 -0.35 -2.13 14.79
C ASP A 4 -0.72 -3.61 15.07
N GLY A 5 -0.72 -4.41 14.01
CA GLY A 5 -1.04 -5.84 14.04
C GLY A 5 -2.54 -6.19 14.15
N VAL A 6 -3.44 -5.20 14.21
CA VAL A 6 -4.89 -5.41 14.32
C VAL A 6 -5.57 -5.22 12.97
N GLU A 7 -6.50 -6.11 12.60
CA GLU A 7 -7.28 -5.97 11.36
C GLU A 7 -8.26 -4.79 11.48
N VAL A 8 -8.13 -3.80 10.59
CA VAL A 8 -8.95 -2.58 10.61
C VAL A 8 -9.84 -2.42 9.37
N ALA A 9 -9.57 -3.16 8.30
CA ALA A 9 -10.43 -3.20 7.12
C ALA A 9 -10.24 -4.49 6.32
N LYS A 10 -11.30 -4.97 5.69
CA LYS A 10 -11.29 -6.15 4.81
C LYS A 10 -12.38 -6.00 3.75
N ASP A 11 -12.11 -6.44 2.53
CA ASP A 11 -13.12 -6.50 1.48
C ASP A 11 -14.20 -7.54 1.84
N ALA A 12 -15.47 -7.20 1.64
CA ALA A 12 -16.60 -8.04 2.03
C ALA A 12 -16.79 -9.24 1.09
N GLU A 13 -16.50 -9.05 -0.19
CA GLU A 13 -16.68 -10.06 -1.24
C GLU A 13 -15.34 -10.72 -1.62
N SER A 14 -15.41 -11.99 -1.99
CA SER A 14 -14.27 -12.68 -2.58
C SER A 14 -14.00 -12.13 -3.97
N LEU A 15 -12.86 -11.45 -4.15
CA LEU A 15 -12.39 -11.05 -5.46
C LEU A 15 -11.96 -12.30 -6.25
N SER A 16 -12.43 -12.43 -7.50
CA SER A 16 -12.05 -13.50 -8.42
C SER A 16 -10.57 -13.41 -8.85
N GLY A 17 -9.95 -12.24 -8.68
CA GLY A 17 -8.55 -11.95 -8.90
C GLY A 17 -8.26 -10.46 -8.67
N LEU A 18 -7.00 -10.12 -8.41
CA LEU A 18 -6.56 -8.72 -8.45
C LEU A 18 -6.11 -8.39 -9.87
N GLU A 19 -6.62 -7.29 -10.42
CA GLU A 19 -6.13 -6.74 -11.68
C GLU A 19 -4.69 -6.24 -11.53
N GLY A 20 -3.85 -6.55 -12.51
CA GLY A 20 -2.50 -6.03 -12.57
C GLY A 20 -2.50 -4.54 -12.85
N THR A 21 -1.57 -3.81 -12.25
CA THR A 21 -1.32 -2.40 -12.59
C THR A 21 0.05 -2.24 -13.21
N TYR A 22 0.15 -1.32 -14.18
CA TYR A 22 1.37 -0.99 -14.88
C TYR A 22 1.73 0.46 -14.53
N GLY A 23 2.94 0.67 -14.00
CA GLY A 23 3.38 2.01 -13.58
C GLY A 23 4.53 1.96 -12.57
N GLY A 24 5.01 3.15 -12.18
CA GLY A 24 5.97 3.28 -11.09
C GLY A 24 5.31 3.07 -9.73
N LEU A 25 6.01 2.41 -8.81
CA LEU A 25 5.63 2.33 -7.40
C LEU A 25 6.24 3.52 -6.66
N TYR A 26 5.40 4.47 -6.27
CA TYR A 26 5.81 5.67 -5.55
C TYR A 26 5.38 5.59 -4.08
N PHE A 27 6.30 5.95 -3.17
CA PHE A 27 6.01 6.11 -1.74
C PHE A 27 6.15 7.58 -1.35
N GLY A 28 5.32 8.03 -0.41
CA GLY A 28 5.43 9.39 0.15
C GLY A 28 5.15 10.52 -0.84
N VAL A 29 4.46 10.26 -1.94
CA VAL A 29 4.09 11.28 -2.94
C VAL A 29 2.79 10.88 -3.66
N GLY A 30 2.04 11.85 -4.18
CA GLY A 30 0.87 11.60 -5.02
C GLY A 30 1.21 10.91 -6.34
N SER A 31 0.22 10.26 -6.96
CA SER A 31 0.38 9.43 -8.17
C SER A 31 0.93 10.17 -9.39
N THR A 32 0.80 11.50 -9.44
CA THR A 32 1.27 12.36 -10.52
C THR A 32 2.52 13.17 -10.16
N LEU A 33 3.12 12.95 -8.99
CA LEU A 33 4.29 13.69 -8.50
C LEU A 33 4.04 15.21 -8.38
N ALA A 34 2.79 15.61 -8.18
CA ALA A 34 2.42 17.02 -8.09
C ALA A 34 3.07 17.70 -6.87
N PRO A 35 3.55 18.95 -6.99
CA PRO A 35 4.04 19.72 -5.85
C PRO A 35 3.01 19.77 -4.71
N GLY A 36 3.49 19.70 -3.46
CA GLY A 36 2.63 19.71 -2.27
C GLY A 36 2.05 18.35 -1.88
N THR A 37 2.23 17.29 -2.68
CA THR A 37 1.79 15.93 -2.31
C THR A 37 2.85 15.09 -1.60
N TYR A 38 4.05 15.64 -1.42
CA TYR A 38 5.17 14.96 -0.78
C TYR A 38 4.96 14.88 0.72
N PHE A 39 5.10 13.68 1.27
CA PHE A 39 5.10 13.44 2.69
C PHE A 39 6.39 14.00 3.33
N SER A 40 6.25 14.70 4.45
CA SER A 40 7.36 15.37 5.14
C SER A 40 7.95 14.57 6.30
N GLY A 41 7.43 13.37 6.60
CA GLY A 41 7.93 12.49 7.65
C GLY A 41 8.99 11.49 7.16
N LEU A 42 9.39 10.58 8.05
CA LEU A 42 10.31 9.48 7.75
C LEU A 42 9.54 8.24 7.30
N ILE A 43 10.09 7.51 6.35
CA ILE A 43 9.61 6.21 5.88
C ILE A 43 10.82 5.28 5.90
N ASP A 44 10.76 4.21 6.69
CA ASP A 44 11.79 3.19 6.81
C ASP A 44 11.18 1.77 6.82
N ASP A 45 12.06 0.76 6.75
CA ASP A 45 11.70 -0.66 6.93
C ASP A 45 10.60 -1.24 6.00
N VAL A 46 10.42 -0.65 4.81
CA VAL A 46 9.44 -1.12 3.82
C VAL A 46 9.81 -2.50 3.27
N ARG A 47 8.88 -3.45 3.37
CA ARG A 47 9.04 -4.82 2.85
C ARG A 47 7.90 -5.15 1.90
N ILE A 48 8.24 -5.69 0.73
CA ILE A 48 7.29 -6.16 -0.28
C ILE A 48 7.39 -7.68 -0.35
N TYR A 49 6.25 -8.36 -0.23
CA TYR A 49 6.18 -9.82 -0.26
C TYR A 49 5.37 -10.27 -1.49
N ASN A 50 5.82 -11.33 -2.13
CA ASN A 50 5.07 -12.05 -3.18
C ASN A 50 4.11 -13.10 -2.59
N ARG A 51 3.79 -12.98 -1.30
CA ARG A 51 2.87 -13.85 -0.57
C ARG A 51 2.02 -13.01 0.38
N ALA A 52 0.87 -13.55 0.75
CA ALA A 52 0.11 -13.01 1.87
C ALA A 52 0.94 -13.10 3.16
N VAL A 53 0.95 -12.02 3.93
CA VAL A 53 1.53 -11.97 5.27
C VAL A 53 0.42 -11.80 6.30
N LYS A 54 0.59 -12.44 7.45
CA LYS A 54 -0.23 -12.20 8.64
C LYS A 54 0.61 -11.37 9.61
N PRO A 55 -0.02 -10.53 10.44
CA PRO A 55 0.66 -9.87 11.54
C PRO A 55 1.40 -10.85 12.45
#